data_AF-A0A929SHS3-F1
#
_entry.id   AF-A0A929SHS3-F1
#
_cell.length_a   1.000
_cell.length_b   1.000
_cell.length_c   1.000
_cell.angle_alpha   90.00
_cell.angle_beta   90.00
_cell.angle_gamma   90.00
#
_symmetry.space_group_name_H-M   'P 1'
#
loop_
_entity.id
_entity.type
_entity.pdbx_description
1 polymer ?
#
loop_
_entity_poly.entity_id
_entity_poly.type
_entity_poly.pdbx_seq_one_letter_code
_entity_poly.pdbx_strand_id
1 'polypeptide(L)'
;GHFDAGEFVESFGDTGAKDGYCLYKVGCKGPYTFNNCSKLRFNSHTSWPIQAGHGCIGCSEPDFWDHMEPFEEPLADRLYESVFKGLGADATADKIGIGILAITGVAVAAHAAIASFKKDKGE
;
A
#
# COMPACT_ATOMS: atom_id res chain seq x y z
N GLY A 1 -4.63 -6.46 -4.02
CA GLY A 1 -3.82 -5.84 -5.11
C GLY A 1 -2.82 -4.88 -4.49
N HIS A 2 -1.97 -4.17 -5.25
CA HIS A 2 -0.90 -3.34 -4.67
C HIS A 2 -1.35 -2.37 -3.56
N PHE A 3 -2.55 -1.78 -3.68
CA PHE A 3 -3.14 -0.95 -2.62
C PHE A 3 -3.28 -1.71 -1.28
N ASP A 4 -3.84 -2.93 -1.31
CA ASP A 4 -4.02 -3.78 -0.12
C ASP A 4 -2.69 -4.35 0.37
N ALA A 5 -1.71 -4.48 -0.52
CA ALA A 5 -0.37 -4.90 -0.17
C ALA A 5 0.44 -3.81 0.52
N GLY A 6 -0.04 -2.55 0.52
CA GLY A 6 0.73 -1.40 1.00
C GLY A 6 1.85 -0.97 0.04
N GLU A 7 1.78 -1.42 -1.21
CA GLU A 7 2.75 -1.15 -2.26
C GLU A 7 2.31 0.07 -3.06
N PHE A 8 2.97 1.20 -2.81
CA PHE A 8 2.64 2.48 -3.40
C PHE A 8 3.80 3.04 -4.21
N VAL A 9 3.45 3.80 -5.25
CA VAL A 9 4.37 4.75 -5.87
C VAL A 9 4.55 5.92 -4.91
N GLU A 10 5.80 6.23 -4.55
CA GLU A 10 6.14 7.35 -3.67
C GLU A 10 6.53 8.59 -4.49
N SER A 11 7.05 8.40 -5.70
CA SER A 11 7.36 9.47 -6.65
C SER A 11 7.35 8.99 -8.10
N PHE A 12 7.05 9.88 -9.05
CA PHE A 12 7.04 9.51 -10.46
C PHE A 12 8.41 9.00 -10.94
N GLY A 13 8.42 7.79 -11.51
CA GLY A 13 9.63 7.14 -12.04
C GLY A 13 10.44 6.34 -11.03
N ASP A 14 9.98 6.21 -9.77
CA ASP A 14 10.57 5.29 -8.80
C ASP A 14 10.40 3.81 -9.21
N THR A 15 10.94 2.90 -8.39
CA THR A 15 10.81 1.46 -8.65
C THR A 15 9.35 1.01 -8.62
N GLY A 16 8.55 1.52 -7.69
CA GLY A 16 7.12 1.21 -7.62
C GLY A 16 6.36 1.61 -8.89
N ALA A 17 6.69 2.74 -9.50
CA ALA A 17 6.10 3.20 -10.75
C ALA A 17 6.45 2.26 -11.91
N LYS A 18 7.69 1.74 -11.95
CA LYS A 18 8.11 0.74 -12.94
C LYS A 18 7.42 -0.61 -12.73
N ASP A 19 7.17 -0.96 -11.47
CA ASP A 19 6.55 -2.23 -11.07
C ASP A 19 5.01 -2.17 -11.07
N GLY A 20 4.41 -1.03 -11.39
CA GLY A 20 2.95 -0.87 -11.50
C GLY A 20 2.23 -0.78 -10.16
N TYR A 21 2.90 -0.30 -9.12
CA TYR A 21 2.34 -0.13 -7.78
C TYR A 21 1.20 0.90 -7.73
N CYS A 22 0.50 0.94 -6.59
CA CYS A 22 -0.66 1.80 -6.46
C CYS A 22 -0.29 3.30 -6.49
N LEU A 23 -1.01 4.08 -7.29
CA LEU A 23 -0.81 5.52 -7.47
C LEU A 23 -1.51 6.39 -6.41
N TYR A 24 -2.00 5.81 -5.31
CA TYR A 24 -2.76 6.57 -4.30
C TYR A 24 -1.94 7.71 -3.68
N LYS A 25 -0.68 7.45 -3.31
CA LYS A 25 0.21 8.44 -2.69
C LYS A 25 0.67 9.56 -3.62
N VAL A 26 0.61 9.33 -4.94
CA VAL A 26 0.84 10.36 -5.99
C VAL A 26 -0.48 10.91 -6.54
N GLY A 27 -1.55 10.87 -5.74
CA GLY A 27 -2.75 11.67 -5.94
C GLY A 27 -3.90 11.03 -6.72
N CYS A 28 -3.88 9.71 -6.94
CA CYS A 28 -5.00 9.04 -7.60
C CYS A 28 -6.34 9.24 -6.86
N LYS A 29 -7.30 9.88 -7.54
CA LYS A 29 -8.67 10.15 -7.06
C LYS A 29 -9.68 9.05 -7.41
N GLY A 30 -9.20 7.93 -7.94
CA GLY A 30 -10.02 6.77 -8.30
C GLY A 30 -10.96 6.30 -7.20
N PRO A 31 -10.57 6.29 -5.91
CA PRO A 31 -11.46 5.91 -4.81
C PRO A 31 -12.71 6.79 -4.64
N TYR A 32 -12.70 8.00 -5.21
CA TYR A 32 -13.78 8.98 -5.12
C TYR A 32 -14.46 9.24 -6.48
N THR A 33 -14.15 8.44 -7.50
CA THR A 33 -14.56 8.70 -8.88
C THR A 33 -15.37 7.54 -9.45
N PHE A 34 -16.60 7.82 -9.88
CA PHE A 34 -17.50 6.86 -10.51
C PHE A 34 -17.35 6.90 -12.03
N ASN A 35 -16.62 5.92 -12.57
CA ASN A 35 -16.52 5.73 -14.02
C ASN A 35 -16.20 4.26 -14.37
N ASN A 36 -16.28 3.90 -15.64
CA ASN A 36 -15.97 2.56 -16.14
C ASN A 36 -14.52 2.40 -16.63
N CYS A 37 -13.64 3.39 -16.42
CA CYS A 37 -12.27 3.44 -16.93
C CYS A 37 -11.44 2.19 -16.60
N SER A 38 -11.56 1.64 -15.39
CA SER A 38 -10.82 0.45 -14.97
C SER A 38 -11.34 -0.85 -15.61
N LYS A 39 -12.57 -0.84 -16.12
CA LYS A 39 -13.25 -2.00 -16.72
C LYS A 39 -13.24 -1.94 -18.25
N LEU A 40 -13.81 -0.88 -18.84
CA LEU A 40 -13.86 -0.69 -20.30
C LEU A 40 -12.57 -0.10 -20.86
N ARG A 41 -11.84 0.71 -20.07
CA ARG A 41 -10.66 1.43 -20.50
C ARG A 41 -10.96 2.34 -21.71
N PHE A 42 -9.91 2.92 -22.28
CA PHE A 42 -9.96 3.85 -23.41
C PHE A 42 -9.42 3.16 -24.67
N ASN A 43 -9.86 3.66 -25.83
CA ASN A 43 -9.35 3.29 -27.16
C ASN A 43 -9.36 1.77 -27.40
N SER A 44 -10.55 1.17 -27.47
CA SER A 44 -10.72 -0.29 -27.70
C SER A 44 -10.02 -1.14 -26.65
N HIS A 45 -10.27 -0.85 -25.37
CA HIS A 45 -9.68 -1.55 -24.22
C HIS A 45 -8.14 -1.46 -24.09
N THR A 46 -7.50 -0.51 -24.79
CA THR A 46 -6.04 -0.41 -24.86
C THR A 46 -5.41 -0.01 -23.52
N SER A 47 -5.84 1.11 -22.95
CA SER A 47 -5.28 1.62 -21.69
C SER A 47 -6.23 2.59 -20.99
N TRP A 48 -5.87 3.06 -19.81
CA TRP A 48 -6.59 4.07 -19.03
C TRP A 48 -5.58 4.80 -18.13
N PRO A 49 -5.92 5.94 -17.51
CA PRO A 49 -4.92 6.79 -16.83
C PRO A 49 -4.01 6.03 -15.86
N ILE A 50 -4.60 5.20 -14.99
CA ILE A 50 -3.84 4.45 -13.97
C ILE A 50 -2.91 3.43 -14.62
N GLN A 51 -3.35 2.71 -15.66
CA GLN A 51 -2.49 1.77 -16.39
C GLN A 51 -1.39 2.49 -17.18
N ALA A 52 -1.60 3.74 -17.58
CA ALA A 52 -0.58 4.57 -18.22
C ALA A 52 0.39 5.22 -17.21
N GLY A 53 0.21 4.99 -15.89
CA GLY A 53 1.10 5.48 -14.85
C GLY A 53 0.70 6.82 -14.22
N HIS A 54 -0.49 7.36 -14.55
CA HIS A 54 -1.00 8.59 -13.93
C HIS A 54 -2.24 8.32 -13.07
N GLY A 55 -2.30 8.94 -11.88
CA GLY A 55 -3.47 8.87 -11.03
C GLY A 55 -4.74 9.34 -11.75
N CYS A 56 -5.89 8.77 -11.39
CA CYS A 56 -7.16 9.33 -11.82
C CYS A 56 -7.30 10.76 -11.26
N ILE A 57 -7.75 11.71 -12.08
CA ILE A 57 -7.96 13.11 -11.66
C ILE A 57 -9.41 13.41 -11.23
N GLY A 58 -10.32 12.44 -11.35
CA GLY A 58 -11.73 12.62 -11.01
C GLY A 58 -12.59 13.28 -12.09
N CYS A 59 -12.22 13.20 -13.37
CA CYS A 59 -12.88 13.96 -14.45
C CYS A 59 -14.37 13.66 -14.70
N SER A 60 -14.94 12.63 -14.07
CA SER A 60 -16.38 12.33 -14.13
C SER A 60 -17.16 12.86 -12.93
N GLU A 61 -16.48 13.42 -11.93
CA GLU A 61 -17.12 13.98 -10.75
C GLU A 61 -17.44 15.48 -10.96
N PRO A 62 -18.51 15.99 -10.33
CA PRO A 62 -18.82 17.42 -10.34
C PRO A 62 -17.66 18.26 -9.83
N ASP A 63 -17.40 19.38 -10.52
CA ASP A 63 -16.45 20.41 -10.11
C ASP A 63 -15.04 19.87 -9.78
N PHE A 64 -14.61 18.81 -10.47
CA PHE A 64 -13.36 18.12 -10.14
C PHE A 64 -12.12 19.02 -10.23
N TRP A 65 -12.15 20.05 -11.07
CA TRP A 65 -11.08 21.04 -11.14
C TRP A 65 -10.85 21.76 -9.80
N ASP A 66 -11.91 22.00 -9.03
CA ASP A 66 -11.87 22.75 -7.76
C ASP A 66 -11.92 21.82 -6.53
N HIS A 67 -12.37 20.57 -6.70
CA HIS A 67 -12.61 19.63 -5.58
C HIS A 67 -11.65 18.43 -5.56
N MET A 68 -10.84 18.25 -6.60
CA MET A 68 -9.87 17.17 -6.70
C MET A 68 -8.42 17.67 -6.82
N GLU A 69 -8.20 18.98 -6.78
CA GLU A 69 -6.86 19.56 -6.74
C GLU A 69 -6.23 19.49 -5.33
N PRO A 70 -4.88 19.45 -5.23
CA PRO A 70 -3.93 19.20 -6.33
C PRO A 70 -4.01 17.74 -6.83
N PHE A 71 -3.78 17.52 -8.13
CA PHE A 71 -4.01 16.21 -8.74
C PHE A 71 -2.95 15.17 -8.35
N GLU A 72 -1.74 15.61 -8.01
CA GLU A 72 -0.57 14.79 -7.73
C GLU A 72 -0.37 14.50 -6.24
N GLU A 73 -1.30 14.93 -5.39
CA GLU A 73 -1.29 14.64 -3.95
C GLU A 73 -2.60 13.98 -3.49
N PRO A 74 -2.57 13.17 -2.42
CA PRO A 74 -3.80 12.67 -1.80
C PRO A 74 -4.69 13.82 -1.32
N LEU A 75 -6.01 13.63 -1.35
CA LEU A 75 -6.96 14.60 -0.79
C LEU A 75 -6.77 14.73 0.72
N ALA A 76 -6.41 15.92 1.18
CA ALA A 76 -6.18 16.19 2.60
C ALA A 76 -7.48 16.15 3.44
N ASP A 77 -8.61 16.53 2.85
CA ASP A 77 -9.92 16.65 3.50
C ASP A 77 -10.74 15.35 3.46
N ARG A 78 -10.42 14.45 2.53
CA ARG A 78 -11.10 13.17 2.33
C ARG A 78 -10.11 12.05 2.17
N LEU A 79 -9.31 11.78 3.20
CA LEU A 79 -8.40 10.64 3.19
C LEU A 79 -9.18 9.33 3.02
N TYR A 80 -8.69 8.45 2.16
CA TYR A 80 -9.25 7.12 1.99
C TYR A 80 -8.84 6.24 3.17
N GLU A 81 -9.70 6.21 4.18
CA GLU A 81 -9.55 5.38 5.37
C GLU A 81 -9.80 3.91 5.01
N SER A 82 -8.73 3.14 4.86
CA SER A 82 -8.84 1.67 4.80
C SER A 82 -8.92 1.08 6.20
N VAL A 83 -9.41 -0.17 6.32
CA VAL A 83 -9.52 -0.93 7.58
C VAL A 83 -8.21 -0.92 8.39
N PHE A 84 -7.07 -0.81 7.71
CA PHE A 84 -5.74 -0.80 8.30
C PHE A 84 -5.05 0.58 8.24
N LYS A 85 -5.82 1.67 8.33
CA LYS A 85 -5.32 3.07 8.35
C LYS A 85 -4.40 3.42 7.17
N GLY A 86 -4.71 2.90 5.98
CA GLY A 86 -3.94 3.16 4.76
C GLY A 86 -2.66 2.32 4.60
N LEU A 87 -2.32 1.44 5.56
CA LEU A 87 -1.13 0.59 5.44
C LEU A 87 -1.30 -0.57 4.45
N GLY A 88 -2.54 -1.03 4.25
CA GLY A 88 -2.84 -2.26 3.52
C GLY A 88 -2.93 -3.49 4.43
N ALA A 89 -3.74 -4.48 4.05
CA ALA A 89 -3.93 -5.71 4.79
C ALA A 89 -2.64 -6.54 4.86
N ASP A 90 -1.94 -6.71 3.74
CA ASP A 90 -0.78 -7.60 3.68
C ASP A 90 0.41 -6.98 4.42
N ALA A 91 0.71 -5.70 4.20
CA ALA A 91 1.74 -4.98 4.97
C ALA A 91 1.47 -4.99 6.48
N THR A 92 0.19 -4.95 6.88
CA THR A 92 -0.19 -5.06 8.30
C THR A 92 0.07 -6.47 8.83
N ALA A 93 -0.30 -7.49 8.08
CA ALA A 93 -0.05 -8.89 8.42
C ALA A 93 1.45 -9.17 8.53
N ASP A 94 2.26 -8.69 7.59
CA ASP A 94 3.72 -8.83 7.61
C ASP A 94 4.33 -8.17 8.84
N LYS A 95 3.90 -6.95 9.17
CA LYS A 95 4.39 -6.24 10.36
C LYS A 95 4.11 -7.03 11.65
N ILE A 96 2.91 -7.60 11.79
CA ILE A 96 2.53 -8.43 12.94
C ILE A 96 3.35 -9.73 12.93
N GLY A 97 3.45 -10.39 11.78
CA GLY A 97 4.17 -11.65 11.60
C GLY A 97 5.65 -11.54 11.95
N ILE A 98 6.33 -10.48 11.46
CA ILE A 98 7.73 -10.17 11.79
C ILE A 98 7.90 -9.98 13.30
N GLY A 99 6.98 -9.26 13.96
CA GLY A 99 7.01 -9.05 15.40
C GLY A 99 6.92 -10.37 16.19
N ILE A 100 5.97 -11.24 15.83
CA ILE A 100 5.80 -12.56 16.46
C ILE A 100 7.04 -13.43 16.23
N LEU A 101 7.56 -13.46 14.99
CA LEU A 101 8.75 -14.23 14.63
C LEU A 101 9.96 -13.79 15.45
N ALA A 102 10.21 -12.49 15.58
CA ALA A 102 11.32 -11.94 16.35
C ALA A 102 11.24 -12.32 17.84
N ILE A 103 10.06 -12.16 18.45
CA ILE A 103 9.83 -12.53 19.86
C ILE A 103 10.08 -14.01 20.08
N THR A 104 9.54 -14.86 19.19
CA THR A 104 9.70 -16.31 19.28
C THR A 104 11.16 -16.71 19.13
N GLY A 105 11.89 -16.13 18.16
CA GLY A 105 13.31 -16.39 17.97
C GLY A 105 14.16 -16.04 19.20
N VAL A 106 13.90 -14.87 19.82
CA VAL A 106 14.58 -14.46 21.06
C VAL A 106 14.27 -15.43 22.21
N ALA A 107 13.01 -15.83 22.37
CA ALA A 107 12.60 -16.76 23.42
C ALA A 107 13.28 -18.13 23.27
N VAL A 108 13.34 -18.67 22.05
CA VAL A 108 14.01 -19.94 21.76
C VAL A 108 15.52 -19.83 22.03
N ALA A 109 16.17 -18.75 21.59
CA ALA A 109 17.59 -18.53 21.83
C ALA A 109 17.90 -18.41 23.34
N ALA A 110 17.10 -17.65 24.08
CA ALA A 110 17.24 -17.52 25.53
C ALA A 110 17.02 -18.86 26.25
N HIS A 111 16.01 -19.62 25.85
CA HIS A 111 15.74 -20.95 26.40
C HIS A 111 16.94 -21.89 26.17
N ALA A 112 17.49 -21.92 24.96
CA ALA A 112 18.65 -22.74 24.62
C ALA A 112 19.91 -22.33 25.41
N ALA A 113 20.18 -21.03 25.56
CA ALA A 113 21.32 -20.54 26.33
C ALA A 113 21.22 -20.94 27.82
N ILE A 114 20.06 -20.71 28.45
CA ILE A 114 19.83 -21.07 29.85
C ILE A 114 19.96 -22.59 30.07
N ALA A 115 19.42 -23.40 29.15
CA ALA A 115 19.51 -24.85 29.23
C ALA A 115 20.97 -25.34 29.16
N SER A 116 21.79 -24.78 28.27
CA SER A 116 23.22 -25.10 28.15
C SER A 116 24.01 -24.76 29.42
N PHE A 117 23.83 -23.56 29.99
CA PHE A 117 24.51 -23.17 31.23
C PHE A 117 24.08 -23.98 32.45
N LYS A 118 22.83 -24.48 32.48
CA LYS A 118 22.32 -25.29 33.58
C LYS A 118 22.83 -26.73 33.51
N LYS A 119 23.08 -27.26 32.30
CA LYS A 119 23.69 -28.59 32.10
C LYS A 119 25.12 -28.65 32.67
N ASP A 120 25.93 -27.62 32.44
CA ASP A 120 27.32 -27.54 32.95
C ASP A 120 27.44 -27.46 34.49
N LYS A 121 26.36 -27.13 35.21
CA LYS A 121 26.36 -27.06 36.68
C LYS A 121 25.85 -28.34 37.36
N GLY A 122 25.48 -29.36 36.58
CA GLY A 122 24.86 -30.60 37.06
C GLY A 122 25.76 -31.82 37.07
N GLU A 123 27.04 -31.69 36.71
CA GLU A 123 28.10 -32.72 36.86
C GLU A 123 29.07 -32.35 37.98
#